data_AF-A0A915J6G9-F1
#
_entry.id   AF-A0A915J6G9-F1
#
_cell.length_a   1.000
_cell.length_b   1.000
_cell.length_c   1.000
_cell.angle_alpha   90.00
_cell.angle_beta   90.00
_cell.angle_gamma   90.00
#
_symmetry.space_group_name_H-M   'P 1'
#
loop_
_entity.id
_entity.type
_entity.pdbx_description
1 polymer ?
#
loop_
_entity_poly.entity_id
_entity_poly.type
_entity_poly.pdbx_seq_one_letter_code
_entity_poly.pdbx_strand_id
1 'polypeptide(L)'
;MKLARSKRPYNVIRLSWRDFVDLKAVQKNEASNMDKMSNGSRLNWMKIKAVKFDTNNSGMMLFTYSHGEEYQVVSIKGRIRGRPSASNGWPALYDSALPIKKAKKDDLVSLCNNNLIPIEYQDWFKSLDFIGGAEEGDDDDEDLSDSD
;
A
#
# COMPACT_ATOMS: atom_id res chain seq x y z
N MET A 1 14.52 9.98 26.95
CA MET A 1 14.87 9.95 25.51
C MET A 1 14.90 11.37 24.96
N LYS A 2 16.03 11.81 24.41
CA LYS A 2 16.16 13.13 23.76
C LYS A 2 15.81 12.95 22.28
N LEU A 3 14.71 13.53 21.81
CA LEU A 3 14.34 13.47 20.39
C LEU A 3 15.40 14.21 19.57
N ALA A 4 15.81 13.64 18.43
CA ALA A 4 16.83 14.22 17.55
C ALA A 4 16.46 15.63 17.06
N ARG A 5 15.15 15.96 17.02
CA ARG A 5 14.64 17.28 16.67
C ARG A 5 13.89 17.90 17.84
N SER A 6 14.50 18.90 18.49
CA SER A 6 13.91 19.61 19.64
C SER A 6 12.80 20.60 19.25
N LYS A 7 12.87 21.20 18.05
CA LYS A 7 11.82 22.06 17.49
C LYS A 7 11.06 21.31 16.39
N ARG A 8 9.73 21.22 16.51
CA ARG A 8 8.83 20.44 15.62
C ARG A 8 9.17 18.94 15.63
N PRO A 9 8.86 18.22 16.73
CA PRO A 9 9.13 16.79 16.82
C PRO A 9 8.39 16.01 15.73
N TYR A 10 8.95 14.88 15.31
CA TYR A 10 8.29 13.99 14.37
C TYR A 10 7.06 13.34 15.02
N ASN A 11 5.94 13.33 14.30
CA ASN A 11 4.78 12.52 14.68
C ASN A 11 5.02 11.08 14.20
N VAL A 12 5.47 10.22 15.12
CA VAL A 12 5.75 8.81 14.81
C VAL A 12 4.49 7.99 15.07
N ILE A 13 3.90 7.46 14.01
CA ILE A 13 2.77 6.53 14.07
C ILE A 13 3.33 5.13 13.86
N ARG A 14 3.11 4.24 14.84
CA ARG A 14 3.49 2.83 14.73
C ARG A 14 2.37 2.10 14.00
N LEU A 15 2.72 1.41 12.93
CA LEU A 15 1.81 0.58 12.15
C LEU A 15 2.13 -0.90 12.36
N SER A 16 1.09 -1.73 12.37
CA SER A 16 1.14 -3.19 12.38
C SER A 16 0.81 -3.74 10.99
N TRP A 17 1.11 -5.02 10.74
CA TRP A 17 0.74 -5.72 9.50
C TRP A 17 -0.76 -5.66 9.21
N ARG A 18 -1.60 -5.54 10.26
CA ARG A 18 -3.06 -5.41 10.17
C ARG A 18 -3.54 -4.07 9.61
N ASP A 19 -2.69 -3.04 9.65
CA ASP A 19 -3.04 -1.70 9.17
C ASP A 19 -2.86 -1.58 7.65
N PHE A 20 -2.26 -2.59 7.02
CA PHE A 20 -2.04 -2.61 5.57
C PHE A 20 -3.22 -3.23 4.84
N VAL A 21 -3.66 -2.52 3.81
CA VAL A 21 -4.85 -2.84 3.01
C VAL A 21 -4.43 -3.25 1.60
N ASP A 22 -5.04 -4.30 1.07
CA ASP A 22 -4.82 -4.74 -0.31
C ASP A 22 -5.62 -3.88 -1.30
N LEU A 23 -5.02 -2.75 -1.69
CA LEU A 23 -5.59 -1.84 -2.68
C LEU A 23 -5.72 -2.47 -4.06
N LYS A 24 -4.90 -3.48 -4.40
CA LYS A 24 -4.97 -4.18 -5.69
C LYS A 24 -6.21 -5.07 -5.75
N ALA A 25 -6.52 -5.78 -4.68
CA ALA A 25 -7.77 -6.51 -4.54
C ALA A 25 -8.98 -5.55 -4.56
N VAL A 26 -8.90 -4.40 -3.89
CA VAL A 26 -9.97 -3.39 -3.95
C VAL A 26 -10.17 -2.87 -5.38
N GLN A 27 -9.10 -2.55 -6.10
CA GLN A 27 -9.20 -2.11 -7.49
C GLN A 27 -9.88 -3.18 -8.36
N LYS A 28 -9.48 -4.44 -8.21
CA LYS A 28 -10.05 -5.55 -8.99
C LYS A 28 -11.54 -5.76 -8.70
N ASN A 29 -11.93 -5.65 -7.43
CA ASN A 29 -13.28 -5.98 -6.97
C ASN A 29 -14.26 -4.81 -7.10
N GLU A 30 -13.81 -3.58 -6.84
CA GLU A 30 -14.67 -2.41 -6.78
C GLU A 30 -14.50 -1.49 -7.99
N ALA A 31 -13.27 -1.24 -8.45
CA ALA A 31 -12.95 -0.28 -9.52
C ALA A 31 -13.02 -0.89 -10.94
N SER A 32 -13.80 -1.95 -11.12
CA SER A 32 -14.10 -2.53 -12.42
C SER A 32 -15.13 -1.63 -13.14
N ASN A 33 -14.70 -0.92 -14.18
CA ASN A 33 -15.49 -0.13 -15.14
C ASN A 33 -15.69 1.38 -14.84
N MET A 34 -14.59 2.12 -14.67
CA MET A 34 -14.61 3.60 -14.68
C MET A 34 -14.63 4.22 -16.10
N ASP A 35 -14.95 3.44 -17.13
CA ASP A 35 -14.97 3.92 -18.51
C ASP A 35 -16.28 4.62 -18.91
N LYS A 36 -17.30 4.58 -18.04
CA LYS A 36 -18.61 5.17 -18.29
C LYS A 36 -18.98 6.15 -17.21
N MET A 37 -19.41 7.32 -17.64
CA MET A 37 -19.97 8.35 -16.77
C MET A 37 -21.40 7.99 -16.36
N SER A 38 -21.90 8.67 -15.33
CA SER A 38 -23.30 8.57 -14.88
C SER A 38 -24.32 8.87 -16.00
N ASN A 39 -23.99 9.76 -16.93
CA ASN A 39 -24.81 10.09 -18.11
C ASN A 39 -24.74 9.05 -19.25
N GLY A 40 -23.99 7.96 -19.08
CA GLY A 40 -23.82 6.91 -20.10
C GLY A 40 -22.73 7.18 -21.15
N SER A 41 -22.12 8.36 -21.14
CA SER A 41 -21.00 8.71 -22.04
C SER A 41 -19.70 8.03 -21.61
N ARG A 42 -18.77 7.86 -22.56
CA ARG A 42 -17.46 7.28 -22.28
C ARG A 42 -16.54 8.29 -21.62
N LEU A 43 -15.91 7.92 -20.51
CA LEU A 43 -14.90 8.75 -19.84
C LEU A 43 -13.62 8.80 -20.68
N ASN A 44 -13.13 10.00 -20.97
CA ASN A 44 -11.84 10.19 -21.63
C ASN A 44 -10.82 10.62 -20.58
N TRP A 45 -10.07 9.66 -20.05
CA TRP A 45 -9.04 9.86 -19.04
C TRP A 45 -8.00 10.91 -19.42
N MET A 46 -7.62 10.98 -20.70
CA MET A 46 -6.59 11.92 -21.19
C MET A 46 -7.04 13.38 -21.18
N LYS A 47 -8.35 13.65 -21.09
CA LYS A 47 -8.90 15.01 -21.07
C LYS A 47 -9.14 15.55 -19.67
N ILE A 48 -9.06 14.70 -18.63
CA ILE A 48 -9.36 15.10 -17.26
C ILE A 48 -8.31 16.09 -16.77
N LYS A 49 -8.77 17.25 -16.26
CA LYS A 49 -7.90 18.30 -15.70
C LYS A 49 -7.91 18.36 -14.19
N ALA A 50 -9.02 18.00 -13.57
CA ALA A 50 -9.13 17.94 -12.11
C ALA A 50 -10.03 16.78 -11.68
N VAL A 51 -9.62 16.15 -10.58
CA VAL A 51 -10.35 15.07 -9.91
C VAL A 51 -10.54 15.47 -8.46
N LYS A 52 -11.73 15.20 -7.92
CA LYS A 52 -12.10 15.44 -6.54
C LYS A 52 -12.73 14.19 -5.95
N PHE A 53 -12.30 13.83 -4.75
CA PHE A 53 -12.91 12.81 -3.92
C PHE A 53 -13.45 13.48 -2.66
N ASP A 54 -14.72 13.22 -2.36
CA ASP A 54 -15.39 13.75 -1.17
C ASP A 54 -15.62 12.62 -0.18
N THR A 55 -15.35 12.85 1.10
CA THR A 55 -15.63 11.92 2.19
C THR A 55 -17.13 11.68 2.36
N ASN A 56 -17.96 12.66 2.01
CA ASN A 56 -19.42 12.54 2.08
C ASN A 56 -20.00 11.66 0.96
N ASN A 57 -19.35 11.58 -0.19
CA ASN A 57 -19.80 10.80 -1.35
C ASN A 57 -18.85 9.64 -1.64
N SER A 58 -18.73 8.74 -0.66
CA SER A 58 -17.89 7.54 -0.79
C SER A 58 -18.34 6.67 -1.97
N GLY A 59 -17.39 6.31 -2.84
CA GLY A 59 -17.64 5.51 -4.04
C GLY A 59 -17.97 6.31 -5.31
N MET A 60 -17.91 7.65 -5.26
CA MET A 60 -18.02 8.51 -6.44
C MET A 60 -16.73 9.30 -6.65
N MET A 61 -16.34 9.41 -7.93
CA MET A 61 -15.28 10.28 -8.39
C MET A 61 -15.90 11.46 -9.12
N LEU A 62 -15.57 12.67 -8.69
CA LEU A 62 -15.93 13.91 -9.37
C LEU A 62 -14.77 14.33 -10.26
N PHE A 63 -15.03 14.68 -11.52
CA PHE A 63 -13.99 15.12 -12.45
C PHE A 63 -14.47 16.27 -13.35
N THR A 64 -13.53 17.02 -13.92
CA THR A 64 -13.83 18.04 -14.94
C THR A 64 -12.78 18.04 -16.06
N TYR A 65 -13.19 18.47 -17.24
CA TYR A 65 -12.32 18.65 -18.42
C TYR A 65 -11.81 20.09 -18.56
N SER A 66 -12.39 21.05 -17.83
CA SER A 66 -12.01 22.46 -17.90
C SER A 66 -11.95 23.10 -16.52
N HIS A 67 -11.08 24.09 -16.36
CA HIS A 67 -11.01 24.86 -15.13
C HIS A 67 -12.17 25.88 -15.13
N GLY A 68 -13.17 25.67 -14.28
CA GLY A 68 -14.34 26.56 -14.15
C GLY A 68 -15.69 25.92 -14.50
N GLU A 69 -15.70 24.69 -15.01
CA GLU A 69 -16.94 23.92 -15.24
C GLU A 69 -17.37 23.14 -14.00
N GLU A 70 -18.65 22.78 -13.95
CA GLU A 70 -19.20 21.88 -12.93
C GLU A 70 -18.57 20.48 -13.03
N TYR A 71 -18.39 19.85 -11.87
CA TYR A 71 -17.85 18.50 -11.81
C TYR A 71 -18.87 17.47 -12.30
N GLN A 72 -18.43 16.60 -13.18
CA GLN A 72 -19.17 15.42 -13.62
C GLN A 72 -18.87 14.24 -12.70
N VAL A 73 -19.82 13.32 -12.57
CA VAL A 73 -19.75 12.19 -11.63
C VAL A 73 -19.54 10.87 -12.35
N VAL A 74 -18.55 10.12 -11.90
CA VAL A 74 -18.29 8.72 -12.27
C VAL A 74 -18.42 7.86 -11.00
N SER A 75 -19.20 6.78 -11.10
CA SER A 75 -19.26 5.77 -10.04
C SER A 75 -17.98 4.96 -10.05
N ILE A 76 -17.27 4.91 -8.91
CA ILE A 76 -16.07 4.08 -8.75
C ILE A 76 -16.49 2.62 -8.59
N LYS A 77 -17.64 2.36 -7.96
CA LYS A 77 -18.19 1.01 -7.81
C LYS A 77 -18.74 0.51 -9.14
N GLY A 78 -18.21 -0.63 -9.59
CA GLY A 78 -18.78 -1.37 -10.72
C GLY A 78 -20.24 -1.73 -10.48
N ARG A 79 -21.06 -1.77 -11.54
CA ARG A 79 -22.44 -2.27 -11.46
C ARG A 79 -22.40 -3.77 -11.18
N ILE A 80 -22.58 -4.16 -9.91
CA ILE A 80 -22.74 -5.57 -9.54
C ILE A 80 -24.11 -6.04 -10.09
N ARG A 81 -24.10 -6.89 -11.11
CA ARG A 81 -25.28 -7.65 -11.54
C ARG A 81 -25.44 -8.83 -10.58
N GLY A 82 -26.39 -8.77 -9.64
CA GLY A 82 -26.68 -9.85 -8.71
C GLY A 82 -26.87 -9.41 -7.26
N ARG A 83 -26.91 -10.37 -6.33
CA ARG A 83 -27.10 -10.15 -4.89
C ARG A 83 -26.03 -9.18 -4.37
N PRO A 84 -26.39 -8.16 -3.58
CA PRO A 84 -25.41 -7.27 -2.98
C PRO A 84 -24.47 -8.09 -2.11
N SER A 85 -23.19 -8.15 -2.49
CA SER A 85 -22.15 -8.68 -1.63
C SER A 85 -21.93 -7.63 -0.55
N ALA A 86 -22.24 -7.97 0.70
CA ALA A 86 -21.79 -7.19 1.84
C ALA A 86 -20.25 -7.37 1.92
N SER A 87 -19.50 -6.50 1.23
CA SER A 87 -18.06 -6.42 1.47
C SER A 87 -17.86 -5.80 2.84
N ASN A 88 -17.70 -6.67 3.83
CA ASN A 88 -17.35 -6.29 5.18
C ASN A 88 -15.88 -5.82 5.19
N GLY A 89 -15.67 -4.54 4.90
CA GLY A 89 -14.37 -3.87 5.03
C GLY A 89 -13.42 -4.04 3.86
N TRP A 90 -12.30 -3.32 3.95
CA TRP A 90 -11.21 -3.41 2.97
C TRP A 90 -10.40 -4.68 3.23
N PRO A 91 -9.98 -5.43 2.19
CA PRO A 91 -9.19 -6.64 2.35
C PRO A 91 -7.83 -6.30 2.99
N ALA A 92 -7.40 -7.12 3.96
CA ALA A 92 -6.07 -7.00 4.53
C ALA A 92 -5.00 -7.42 3.51
N LEU A 93 -3.87 -6.71 3.48
CA LEU A 93 -2.74 -7.07 2.61
C LEU A 93 -1.95 -8.27 3.14
N TYR A 94 -1.90 -8.42 4.46
CA TYR A 94 -1.16 -9.47 5.14
C TYR A 94 -2.08 -10.21 6.11
N ASP A 95 -1.98 -11.54 6.14
CA ASP A 95 -2.72 -12.39 7.08
C ASP A 95 -2.00 -12.55 8.43
N SER A 96 -0.69 -12.29 8.45
CA SER A 96 0.17 -12.39 9.62
C SER A 96 1.38 -11.48 9.49
N ALA A 97 2.21 -11.41 10.54
CA ALA A 97 3.47 -10.68 10.48
C ALA A 97 4.40 -11.32 9.44
N LEU A 98 5.02 -10.49 8.60
CA LEU A 98 5.95 -10.98 7.59
C LEU A 98 7.21 -11.56 8.26
N PRO A 99 7.51 -12.86 8.06
CA PRO A 99 8.73 -13.44 8.57
C PRO A 99 9.95 -12.86 7.84
N ILE A 100 11.08 -12.76 8.54
CA ILE A 100 12.35 -12.26 7.99
C ILE A 100 13.23 -13.39 7.47
N LYS A 101 14.24 -13.09 6.66
CA LYS A 101 15.23 -14.09 6.26
C LYS A 101 16.01 -14.56 7.49
N LYS A 102 16.37 -15.86 7.53
CA LYS A 102 17.18 -16.43 8.62
C LYS A 102 18.49 -15.66 8.83
N ALA A 103 19.25 -15.40 7.77
CA ALA A 103 20.51 -14.66 7.85
C ALA A 103 20.33 -13.28 8.51
N LYS A 104 19.24 -12.58 8.18
CA LYS A 104 18.91 -11.29 8.80
C LYS A 104 18.54 -11.43 10.27
N LYS A 105 17.83 -12.49 10.66
CA LYS A 105 17.52 -12.77 12.07
C LYS A 105 18.79 -13.03 12.87
N ASP A 106 19.69 -13.84 12.34
CA ASP A 106 20.96 -14.19 13.00
C ASP A 106 21.82 -12.93 13.19
N ASP A 107 21.90 -12.06 12.18
CA ASP A 107 22.58 -10.77 12.27
C ASP A 107 21.96 -9.86 13.36
N LEU A 108 20.63 -9.72 13.38
CA LEU A 108 19.92 -8.91 14.39
C LEU A 108 20.14 -9.44 15.81
N VAL A 109 20.15 -10.76 16.00
CA VAL A 109 20.45 -11.38 17.30
C VAL A 109 21.91 -11.14 17.69
N SER A 110 22.84 -11.16 16.74
CA SER A 110 24.25 -10.83 16.99
C SER A 110 24.41 -9.39 17.48
N LEU A 111 23.69 -8.44 16.90
CA LEU A 111 23.67 -7.03 17.32
C LEU A 111 23.06 -6.85 18.72
N CYS A 112 22.06 -7.66 19.08
CA CYS A 112 21.52 -7.70 20.44
C CYS A 112 22.57 -8.19 21.44
N ASN A 113 23.29 -9.26 21.13
CA ASN A 113 24.31 -9.83 22.00
C ASN A 113 25.51 -8.89 22.19
N ASN A 114 25.83 -8.09 21.16
CA ASN A 114 26.88 -7.09 21.21
C ASN A 114 26.45 -5.79 21.91
N ASN A 115 25.24 -5.71 22.49
CA ASN A 115 24.66 -4.53 23.12
C ASN A 115 24.61 -3.28 22.21
N LEU A 116 24.62 -3.48 20.89
CA LEU A 116 24.44 -2.39 19.91
C LEU A 116 22.97 -2.00 19.79
N ILE A 117 22.07 -2.95 20.05
CA ILE A 117 20.63 -2.71 20.15
C ILE A 117 20.26 -2.54 21.64
N PRO A 118 19.57 -1.45 22.02
CA PRO A 118 19.13 -1.22 23.40
C PRO A 118 18.27 -2.37 23.92
N ILE A 119 18.47 -2.72 25.20
CA ILE A 119 17.86 -3.89 25.86
C ILE A 119 16.33 -3.87 25.73
N GLU A 120 15.72 -2.69 25.73
CA GLU A 120 14.26 -2.51 25.62
C GLU A 120 13.67 -3.04 24.31
N TYR A 121 14.49 -3.21 23.27
CA TYR A 121 14.05 -3.69 21.95
C TYR A 121 14.51 -5.11 21.65
N GLN A 122 15.42 -5.68 22.44
CA GLN A 122 16.01 -6.99 22.13
C GLN A 122 14.98 -8.12 22.14
N ASP A 123 14.03 -8.10 23.07
CA ASP A 123 12.97 -9.12 23.14
C ASP A 123 12.14 -9.15 21.87
N TRP A 124 11.84 -7.98 21.30
CA TRP A 124 11.11 -7.87 20.03
C TRP A 124 11.89 -8.52 18.88
N PHE A 125 13.17 -8.19 18.72
CA PHE A 125 14.01 -8.77 17.65
C PHE A 125 14.18 -10.29 17.79
N LYS A 126 14.33 -10.78 19.03
CA LYS A 126 14.42 -12.23 19.30
C LYS A 126 13.11 -12.97 19.00
N SER A 127 11.97 -12.30 19.19
CA SER A 127 10.63 -12.85 18.92
C SER A 127 10.22 -12.89 17.44
N LEU A 128 11.00 -12.31 16.53
CA LEU A 128 10.67 -12.28 15.10
C LEU A 128 10.70 -13.68 14.47
N ASP A 129 9.67 -14.00 13.68
CA ASP A 129 9.63 -15.22 12.87
C ASP A 129 10.58 -15.13 11.67
N PHE A 130 11.06 -16.27 11.18
CA PHE A 130 11.94 -16.32 10.02
C PHE A 130 11.56 -17.41 9.03
N ILE A 131 11.83 -17.17 7.75
CA ILE A 131 11.74 -18.17 6.70
C ILE A 131 13.09 -18.89 6.64
N GLY A 132 13.06 -20.21 6.84
CA GLY A 132 14.21 -21.08 6.66
C GLY A 132 14.28 -21.64 5.25
N GLY A 133 15.07 -21.01 4.37
CA GLY A 133 15.69 -21.63 3.19
C GLY A 133 14.80 -21.98 1.99
N ALA A 134 14.85 -21.15 0.96
CA ALA A 134 15.12 -21.59 -0.40
C ALA A 134 16.22 -20.65 -0.94
N GLU A 135 17.23 -21.21 -1.58
CA GLU A 135 18.38 -20.49 -2.15
C GLU A 135 17.87 -19.34 -3.02
N GLU A 136 18.29 -18.11 -2.69
CA GLU A 136 18.19 -16.99 -3.62
C GLU A 136 19.36 -17.14 -4.58
N GLY A 137 19.04 -17.42 -5.85
CA GLY A 137 20.01 -17.30 -6.92
C GLY A 137 20.56 -15.88 -6.93
N ASP A 138 21.88 -15.77 -7.03
CA ASP A 138 22.54 -14.53 -7.40
C ASP A 138 21.95 -14.08 -8.75
N ASP A 139 21.14 -13.01 -8.72
CA ASP A 139 20.88 -12.21 -9.91
C ASP A 139 22.19 -11.46 -10.21
N ASP A 140 23.12 -12.16 -10.87
CA ASP A 140 24.26 -11.54 -11.51
C ASP A 140 23.72 -10.62 -12.61
N ASP A 141 23.79 -9.31 -12.37
CA ASP A 141 23.64 -8.28 -13.39
C ASP A 141 24.69 -8.52 -14.50
N GLU A 142 24.31 -9.24 -15.56
CA GLU A 142 25.10 -9.29 -16.79
C GLU A 142 25.10 -7.89 -17.43
N ASP A 143 26.23 -7.22 -17.22
CA ASP A 143 26.67 -5.97 -17.84
C ASP A 143 26.56 -6.10 -19.38
N LEU A 144 25.56 -5.43 -19.97
CA LEU A 144 25.44 -5.29 -21.41
C LEU A 144 26.57 -4.36 -21.90
N SER A 145 27.72 -4.95 -22.25
CA SER A 145 28.77 -4.26 -22.98
C SER A 145 28.28 -3.92 -24.40
N ASP A 146 27.98 -2.65 -24.63
CA ASP A 146 27.84 -2.07 -25.97
C ASP A 146 29.16 -2.30 -26.72
N SER A 147 29.11 -2.98 -27.87
CA SER A 147 30.22 -3.07 -28.81
C SER A 147 29.90 -2.22 -30.03
N ASP A 148 30.83 -1.31 -30.33
CA ASP A 148 30.89 -0.38 -31.49
C ASP A 148 30.52 -1.00 -32.85
#